data_AF-A0A7V9F7U0-F1
#
_entry.id   AF-A0A7V9F7U0-F1
#
_cell.length_a   1.000
_cell.length_b   1.000
_cell.length_c   1.000
_cell.angle_alpha   90.00
_cell.angle_beta   90.00
_cell.angle_gamma   90.00
#
_symmetry.space_group_name_H-M   'P 1'
#
loop_
_entity.id
_entity.type
_entity.pdbx_description
1 polymer ?
#
loop_
_entity_poly.entity_id
_entity_poly.type
_entity_poly.pdbx_seq_one_letter_code
_entity_poly.pdbx_strand_id
1 'polypeptide(L)'
;LTIEERGPLPRELRPLMGKWVFGCDVCQDVCPYTGAAREMDDPDFQPKTVDNAFPSLDTLARMSEEEFRALYSGTAVTRAKRAGMARNAAVALGNSQDERAEPILTWMLTNHDQPLARGHAAWALRHLADHDAKPILEEARRSERDRYVLGEITWALENTSKSDQRGSNGVHSLELRI
;
A
#
# COMPACT_ATOMS: atom_id res chain seq x y z
N LEU A 1 10.71 4.36 7.75
CA LEU A 1 9.76 3.40 7.14
C LEU A 1 9.59 3.67 5.65
N THR A 2 8.97 4.76 5.22
CA THR A 2 8.68 4.98 3.79
C THR A 2 9.92 5.25 2.91
N ILE A 3 10.93 5.95 3.45
CA ILE A 3 12.12 6.39 2.67
C ILE A 3 13.33 5.45 2.86
N GLU A 4 13.77 5.25 4.09
CA GLU A 4 15.04 4.58 4.37
C GLU A 4 14.97 3.06 4.47
N GLU A 5 13.79 2.50 4.74
CA GLU A 5 13.65 1.04 4.84
C GLU A 5 13.75 0.42 3.44
N ARG A 6 14.68 -0.51 3.26
CA ARG A 6 14.96 -1.16 1.97
C ARG A 6 14.29 -2.51 1.84
N GLY A 7 14.03 -3.16 2.97
CA GLY A 7 13.46 -4.50 3.01
C GLY A 7 11.95 -4.50 3.25
N PRO A 8 11.44 -5.63 3.74
CA PRO A 8 10.05 -5.75 4.14
C PRO A 8 9.69 -4.81 5.29
N LEU A 9 8.53 -4.15 5.20
CA LEU A 9 8.01 -3.39 6.33
C LEU A 9 7.46 -4.36 7.38
N PRO A 10 7.76 -4.22 8.67
CA PRO A 10 7.13 -5.02 9.72
C PRO A 10 5.60 -4.92 9.65
N ARG A 11 4.89 -6.04 9.75
CA ARG A 11 3.44 -6.13 9.48
C ARG A 11 2.62 -5.26 10.41
N GLU A 12 3.04 -5.17 11.66
CA GLU A 12 2.46 -4.37 12.71
C GLU A 12 2.56 -2.85 12.47
N LEU A 13 3.54 -2.41 11.67
CA LEU A 13 3.71 -1.00 11.33
C LEU A 13 2.94 -0.59 10.06
N ARG A 14 2.58 -1.55 9.18
CA ARG A 14 1.90 -1.26 7.91
C ARG A 14 0.55 -0.53 8.08
N PRO A 15 -0.34 -0.90 9.04
CA PRO A 15 -1.59 -0.15 9.26
C PRO A 15 -1.35 1.29 9.75
N LEU A 16 -0.27 1.51 10.51
CA LEU A 16 0.06 2.83 11.07
C LEU A 16 0.58 3.80 10.00
N MET A 17 0.95 3.30 8.81
CA MET A 17 1.43 4.12 7.70
C MET A 17 0.32 4.80 6.90
N GLY A 18 -0.96 4.57 7.22
CA GLY A 18 -2.07 5.22 6.54
C GLY A 18 -1.95 5.15 5.01
N LYS A 19 -2.09 6.31 4.35
CA LYS A 19 -1.96 6.42 2.88
C LYS A 19 -0.61 7.02 2.44
N TRP A 20 0.38 7.11 3.34
CA TRP A 20 1.67 7.74 3.03
C TRP A 20 2.56 6.82 2.19
N VAL A 21 2.92 7.28 0.99
CA VAL A 21 3.84 6.56 0.08
C VAL A 21 5.28 7.05 0.15
N PHE A 22 5.51 8.29 0.59
CA PHE A 22 6.83 8.89 0.75
C PHE A 22 6.78 9.94 1.85
N GLY A 23 7.69 9.85 2.84
CA GLY A 23 7.70 10.77 3.97
C GLY A 23 6.49 10.63 4.92
N CYS A 24 6.39 11.58 5.86
CA CYS A 24 5.25 11.83 6.74
C CYS A 24 5.46 13.22 7.36
N ASP A 25 4.46 14.10 7.23
CA ASP A 25 4.54 15.48 7.73
C ASP A 25 3.68 15.74 8.95
N VAL A 26 3.08 14.70 9.55
CA VAL A 26 2.19 14.84 10.72
C VAL A 26 2.87 15.61 11.86
N CYS A 27 4.17 15.41 12.10
CA CYS A 27 4.88 16.15 13.15
C CYS A 27 5.03 17.64 12.84
N GLN A 28 5.08 18.02 11.56
CA GLN A 28 5.08 19.41 11.11
C GLN A 28 3.68 20.00 11.19
N ASP A 29 2.66 19.26 10.76
CA ASP A 29 1.25 19.70 10.73
C ASP A 29 0.72 20.03 12.14
N VAL A 30 1.14 19.26 13.16
CA VAL A 30 0.72 19.48 14.55
C VAL A 30 1.63 20.46 15.31
N CYS A 31 2.71 20.94 14.69
CA CYS A 31 3.68 21.82 15.34
C CYS A 31 3.13 23.25 15.45
N PRO A 32 3.06 23.84 16.66
CA PRO A 32 2.55 25.21 16.84
C PRO A 32 3.44 26.26 16.16
N TYR A 33 4.73 25.96 15.96
CA TYR A 33 5.66 26.87 15.29
C TYR A 33 5.50 26.82 13.77
N THR A 34 5.38 25.62 13.19
CA THR A 34 5.20 25.45 11.75
C THR A 34 3.84 25.97 11.30
N GLY A 35 2.78 25.75 12.08
CA GLY A 35 1.44 26.29 11.79
C GLY A 35 1.35 27.83 11.80
N ALA A 36 2.33 28.51 12.41
CA ALA A 36 2.44 29.97 12.38
C ALA A 36 3.29 30.49 11.21
N ALA A 37 3.93 29.60 10.43
CA ALA A 37 4.74 29.97 9.28
C ALA A 37 3.86 30.45 8.12
N ARG A 38 4.42 31.33 7.27
CA ARG A 38 3.78 31.75 6.02
C ARG A 38 4.25 30.85 4.90
N GLU A 39 3.32 30.39 4.06
CA GLU A 39 3.66 29.73 2.81
C GLU A 39 4.50 30.68 1.94
N MET A 40 5.57 30.13 1.36
CA MET A 40 6.36 30.83 0.34
C MET A 40 6.11 30.16 -0.99
N ASP A 41 5.79 30.97 -1.99
CA ASP A 41 5.71 30.56 -3.38
C ASP A 41 7.08 30.78 -4.04
N ASP A 42 7.99 29.85 -3.79
CA ASP A 42 9.32 29.84 -4.39
C ASP A 42 9.31 28.92 -5.63
N PRO A 43 9.53 29.46 -6.85
CA PRO A 43 9.53 28.68 -8.08
C PRO A 43 10.49 27.48 -8.08
N ASP A 44 11.60 27.54 -7.34
CA ASP A 44 12.58 26.45 -7.28
C ASP A 44 12.06 25.25 -6.47
N PHE A 45 11.04 25.45 -5.65
CA PHE A 45 10.39 24.41 -4.82
C PHE A 45 9.05 23.95 -5.37
N GLN A 46 8.61 24.47 -6.53
CA GLN A 46 7.40 24.01 -7.17
C GLN A 46 7.58 22.60 -7.78
N PRO A 47 6.59 21.70 -7.66
CA PRO A 47 6.69 20.39 -8.27
C PRO A 47 6.69 20.51 -9.79
N LYS A 48 7.45 19.64 -10.46
CA LYS A 48 7.54 19.63 -11.93
C LYS A 48 6.17 19.45 -12.59
N THR A 49 5.33 18.60 -12.00
CA THR A 49 3.94 18.35 -12.40
C THR A 49 3.10 17.98 -11.18
N VAL A 50 1.77 18.08 -11.29
CA VAL A 50 0.86 17.59 -10.25
C VAL A 50 1.06 16.09 -10.00
N ASP A 51 1.21 15.30 -11.06
CA ASP A 51 1.41 13.85 -10.96
C ASP A 51 2.76 13.48 -10.28
N ASN A 52 3.74 14.38 -10.31
CA ASN A 52 4.99 14.21 -9.57
C ASN A 52 4.79 14.36 -8.06
N ALA A 53 3.95 15.31 -7.63
CA ALA A 53 3.65 15.58 -6.23
C ALA A 53 2.58 14.65 -5.65
N PHE A 54 1.56 14.32 -6.46
CA PHE A 54 0.38 13.54 -6.07
C PHE A 54 0.13 12.38 -7.06
N PRO A 55 1.07 11.43 -7.17
CA PRO A 55 0.91 10.30 -8.08
C PRO A 55 -0.25 9.40 -7.64
N SER A 56 -0.96 8.81 -8.60
CA SER A 56 -1.93 7.77 -8.30
C SER A 56 -1.23 6.50 -7.77
N LEU A 57 -1.89 5.76 -6.89
CA LEU A 57 -1.35 4.50 -6.35
C LEU A 57 -1.19 3.43 -7.44
N ASP A 58 -2.05 3.43 -8.46
CA ASP A 58 -1.91 2.55 -9.64
C ASP A 58 -0.63 2.88 -10.42
N THR A 59 -0.39 4.17 -10.67
CA THR A 59 0.82 4.65 -11.34
C THR A 59 2.07 4.17 -10.59
N LEU A 60 2.13 4.37 -9.27
CA LEU A 60 3.26 3.90 -8.46
C LEU A 60 3.42 2.38 -8.44
N ALA A 61 2.31 1.64 -8.51
CA ALA A 61 2.33 0.18 -8.54
C ALA A 61 2.87 -0.38 -9.86
N ARG A 62 2.59 0.27 -10.99
CA ARG A 62 2.89 -0.23 -12.34
C ARG A 62 4.15 0.36 -12.98
N MET A 63 4.63 1.49 -12.46
CA MET A 63 5.76 2.23 -13.02
C MET A 63 6.97 1.34 -13.27
N SER A 64 7.63 1.51 -14.41
CA SER A 64 8.91 0.88 -14.73
C SER A 64 10.10 1.60 -14.08
N GLU A 65 11.29 0.99 -14.13
CA GLU A 65 12.51 1.64 -13.62
C GLU A 65 12.88 2.87 -14.44
N GLU A 66 12.65 2.82 -15.75
CA GLU A 66 12.88 3.90 -16.69
C GLU A 66 11.93 5.08 -16.41
N GLU A 67 10.63 4.80 -16.25
CA GLU A 67 9.63 5.82 -15.91
C GLU A 67 9.90 6.45 -14.55
N PHE A 68 10.27 5.65 -13.55
CA PHE A 68 10.63 6.14 -12.22
C PHE A 68 11.81 7.11 -12.27
N ARG A 69 12.86 6.76 -13.03
CA ARG A 69 14.01 7.66 -13.21
C ARG A 69 13.63 8.91 -13.98
N ALA A 70 12.85 8.81 -15.05
CA ALA A 70 12.42 9.96 -15.82
C ALA A 70 11.63 10.95 -14.96
N LEU A 71 10.74 10.45 -14.09
CA LEU A 71 9.87 11.28 -13.27
C LEU A 71 10.59 11.87 -12.05
N TYR A 72 11.42 11.08 -11.36
CA TYR A 72 11.96 11.46 -10.05
C TYR A 72 13.44 11.84 -10.03
N SER A 73 14.18 11.73 -11.14
CA SER A 73 15.60 12.15 -11.15
C SER A 73 15.78 13.60 -10.72
N GLY A 74 16.78 13.81 -9.85
CA GLY A 74 17.06 15.10 -9.23
C GLY A 74 16.18 15.43 -8.01
N THR A 75 15.29 14.51 -7.59
CA THR A 75 14.45 14.70 -6.39
C THR A 75 14.85 13.76 -5.25
N ALA A 76 14.43 14.09 -4.03
CA ALA A 76 14.63 13.24 -2.85
C ALA A 76 13.87 11.89 -2.96
N VAL A 77 12.85 11.78 -3.82
CA VAL A 77 12.04 10.55 -3.99
C VAL A 77 12.89 9.37 -4.47
N THR A 78 13.97 9.63 -5.23
CA THR A 78 14.94 8.62 -5.65
C THR A 78 15.55 7.85 -4.48
N ARG A 79 15.59 8.46 -3.28
CA ARG A 79 16.03 7.78 -2.06
C ARG A 79 15.14 6.61 -1.70
N ALA A 80 13.84 6.58 -2.00
CA ALA A 80 13.00 5.41 -1.71
C ALA A 80 13.20 4.26 -2.71
N LYS A 81 13.68 4.57 -3.92
CA LYS A 81 13.76 3.70 -5.10
C LYS A 81 12.37 3.21 -5.56
N ARG A 82 12.29 2.73 -6.81
CA ARG A 82 11.03 2.22 -7.38
C ARG A 82 10.42 1.10 -6.54
N ALA A 83 11.23 0.12 -6.13
CA ALA A 83 10.77 -1.00 -5.32
C ALA A 83 10.19 -0.55 -3.97
N GLY A 84 10.78 0.48 -3.33
CA GLY A 84 10.27 1.04 -2.09
C GLY A 84 8.97 1.81 -2.29
N MET A 85 8.85 2.58 -3.38
CA MET A 85 7.61 3.29 -3.73
C MET A 85 6.47 2.32 -4.04
N ALA A 86 6.71 1.28 -4.84
CA ALA A 86 5.71 0.25 -5.14
C ALA A 86 5.29 -0.52 -3.87
N ARG A 87 6.26 -0.86 -3.00
CA ARG A 87 5.99 -1.47 -1.69
C ARG A 87 5.07 -0.58 -0.84
N ASN A 88 5.38 0.71 -0.74
CA ASN A 88 4.57 1.65 0.05
C ASN A 88 3.19 1.86 -0.59
N ALA A 89 3.09 1.86 -1.92
CA ALA A 89 1.82 1.94 -2.63
C ALA A 89 0.91 0.74 -2.33
N ALA A 90 1.45 -0.48 -2.28
CA ALA A 90 0.68 -1.66 -1.85
C ALA A 90 0.13 -1.49 -0.42
N VAL A 91 0.93 -0.97 0.50
CA VAL A 91 0.47 -0.69 1.88
C VAL A 91 -0.64 0.36 1.90
N ALA A 92 -0.46 1.47 1.17
CA ALA A 92 -1.46 2.54 1.08
C ALA A 92 -2.77 2.05 0.45
N LEU A 93 -2.69 1.20 -0.58
CA LEU A 93 -3.84 0.53 -1.20
C LEU A 93 -4.58 -0.35 -0.19
N GLY A 94 -3.88 -1.22 0.55
CA GLY A 94 -4.51 -2.03 1.59
C GLY A 94 -5.16 -1.17 2.69
N ASN A 95 -4.49 -0.10 3.14
CA ASN A 95 -5.02 0.82 4.14
C ASN A 95 -6.17 1.71 3.63
N SER A 96 -6.40 1.78 2.31
CA SER A 96 -7.45 2.61 1.74
C SER A 96 -8.86 2.10 2.00
N GLN A 97 -9.00 0.78 2.20
CA GLN A 97 -10.28 0.07 2.31
C GLN A 97 -11.20 0.31 1.10
N ASP A 98 -10.62 0.62 -0.06
CA ASP A 98 -11.33 0.83 -1.32
C ASP A 98 -11.30 -0.46 -2.14
N GLU A 99 -12.46 -1.01 -2.48
CA GLU A 99 -12.58 -2.22 -3.30
C GLU A 99 -11.90 -2.08 -4.68
N ARG A 100 -11.78 -0.86 -5.20
CA ARG A 100 -11.09 -0.57 -6.47
C ARG A 100 -9.59 -0.84 -6.40
N ALA A 101 -9.03 -1.04 -5.20
CA ALA A 101 -7.63 -1.42 -5.01
C ALA A 101 -7.36 -2.90 -5.33
N GLU A 102 -8.37 -3.77 -5.26
CA GLU A 102 -8.20 -5.22 -5.45
C GLU A 102 -7.54 -5.57 -6.79
N PRO A 103 -8.04 -5.08 -7.96
CA PRO A 103 -7.44 -5.46 -9.24
C PRO A 103 -5.99 -5.01 -9.38
N ILE A 104 -5.63 -3.89 -8.74
CA ILE A 104 -4.26 -3.36 -8.73
C ILE A 104 -3.37 -4.28 -7.90
N LEU A 105 -3.81 -4.64 -6.69
CA LEU A 105 -3.05 -5.51 -5.80
C LEU A 105 -2.91 -6.93 -6.36
N THR A 106 -3.95 -7.46 -7.00
CA THR A 106 -3.90 -8.75 -7.71
C THR A 106 -2.90 -8.72 -8.85
N TRP A 107 -2.89 -7.64 -9.65
CA TRP A 107 -1.86 -7.46 -10.67
C TRP A 107 -0.46 -7.38 -10.07
N MET A 108 -0.28 -6.62 -8.97
CA MET A 108 1.00 -6.50 -8.30
C MET A 108 1.50 -7.86 -7.80
N LEU A 109 0.65 -8.63 -7.12
CA LEU A 109 0.99 -9.95 -6.58
C LEU A 109 1.42 -10.95 -7.67
N THR A 110 0.83 -10.86 -8.86
CA THR A 110 1.04 -11.85 -9.92
C THR A 110 2.06 -11.45 -10.97
N ASN A 111 2.23 -10.14 -11.24
CA ASN A 111 3.02 -9.66 -12.38
C ASN A 111 4.21 -8.77 -12.01
N HIS A 112 4.25 -8.19 -10.81
CA HIS A 112 5.31 -7.23 -10.50
C HIS A 112 6.67 -7.94 -10.38
N ASP A 113 7.68 -7.40 -11.07
CA ASP A 113 9.05 -7.93 -11.08
C ASP A 113 9.76 -7.90 -9.72
N GLN A 114 9.29 -7.09 -8.75
CA GLN A 114 9.91 -6.91 -7.45
C GLN A 114 9.23 -7.76 -6.38
N PRO A 115 9.93 -8.72 -5.74
CA PRO A 115 9.36 -9.54 -4.67
C PRO A 115 8.83 -8.72 -3.49
N LEU A 116 9.46 -7.58 -3.18
CA LEU A 116 8.98 -6.66 -2.14
C LEU A 116 7.56 -6.15 -2.44
N ALA A 117 7.30 -5.74 -3.68
CA ALA A 117 5.98 -5.26 -4.08
C ALA A 117 4.95 -6.40 -4.04
N ARG A 118 5.29 -7.58 -4.58
CA ARG A 118 4.40 -8.75 -4.56
C ARG A 118 4.01 -9.17 -3.14
N GLY A 119 4.99 -9.27 -2.24
CA GLY A 119 4.73 -9.66 -0.85
C GLY A 119 3.84 -8.66 -0.10
N HIS A 120 4.03 -7.36 -0.32
CA HIS A 120 3.14 -6.35 0.31
C HIS A 120 1.75 -6.34 -0.33
N ALA A 121 1.63 -6.69 -1.61
CA ALA A 121 0.35 -6.86 -2.26
C ALA A 121 -0.45 -8.03 -1.65
N ALA A 122 0.20 -9.17 -1.34
CA ALA A 122 -0.43 -10.28 -0.64
C ALA A 122 -0.99 -9.85 0.74
N TRP A 123 -0.20 -9.09 1.51
CA TRP A 123 -0.65 -8.52 2.78
C TRP A 123 -1.83 -7.55 2.59
N ALA A 124 -1.75 -6.68 1.57
CA ALA A 124 -2.75 -5.65 1.31
C ALA A 124 -4.09 -6.23 0.86
N LEU A 125 -4.09 -7.25 -0.01
CA LEU A 125 -5.31 -7.95 -0.46
C LEU A 125 -6.13 -8.47 0.72
N ARG A 126 -5.43 -8.98 1.72
CA ARG A 126 -6.03 -9.47 2.96
C ARG A 126 -6.46 -8.34 3.91
N HIS A 127 -5.83 -7.17 3.79
CA HIS A 127 -6.18 -6.02 4.62
C HIS A 127 -7.39 -5.25 4.06
N LEU A 128 -7.73 -5.39 2.78
CA LEU A 128 -8.94 -4.81 2.20
C LEU A 128 -10.21 -5.38 2.86
N ALA A 129 -11.16 -4.51 3.19
CA ALA A 129 -12.47 -4.90 3.67
C ALA A 129 -13.28 -5.61 2.57
N ASP A 130 -14.20 -6.47 3.00
CA ASP A 130 -15.29 -7.05 2.19
C ASP A 130 -14.85 -7.77 0.90
N HIS A 131 -13.61 -8.26 0.87
CA HIS A 131 -13.05 -9.02 -0.25
C HIS A 131 -12.56 -10.41 0.18
N ASP A 132 -13.00 -11.46 -0.51
CA ASP A 132 -12.44 -12.81 -0.36
C ASP A 132 -11.12 -12.92 -1.14
N ALA A 133 -10.01 -12.61 -0.47
CA ALA A 133 -8.67 -12.71 -1.04
C ALA A 133 -8.19 -14.16 -1.22
N LYS A 134 -8.88 -15.14 -0.65
CA LYS A 134 -8.37 -16.52 -0.56
C LYS A 134 -8.12 -17.16 -1.93
N PRO A 135 -9.02 -17.08 -2.93
CA PRO A 135 -8.79 -17.70 -4.23
C PRO A 135 -7.54 -17.12 -4.94
N ILE A 136 -7.35 -15.81 -4.84
CA ILE A 136 -6.23 -15.09 -5.45
C ILE A 136 -4.91 -15.50 -4.79
N LEU A 137 -4.89 -15.53 -3.46
CA LEU A 137 -3.72 -15.92 -2.67
C LEU A 137 -3.36 -17.40 -2.88
N GLU A 138 -4.34 -18.29 -2.93
CA GLU A 138 -4.10 -19.72 -3.19
C GLU A 138 -3.53 -19.96 -4.58
N GLU A 139 -4.03 -19.26 -5.60
CA GLU A 139 -3.51 -19.37 -6.96
C GLU A 139 -2.09 -18.82 -7.05
N ALA A 140 -1.84 -17.63 -6.49
CA ALA A 140 -0.49 -17.05 -6.44
C ALA A 140 0.51 -17.97 -5.72
N ARG A 141 0.10 -18.65 -4.65
CA ARG A 141 0.95 -19.60 -3.91
C ARG A 141 1.40 -20.79 -4.75
N ARG A 142 0.64 -21.21 -5.76
CA ARG A 142 0.98 -22.36 -6.61
C ARG A 142 2.14 -22.07 -7.56
N SER A 143 2.31 -20.81 -7.97
CA SER A 143 3.29 -20.40 -8.98
C SER A 143 4.48 -19.61 -8.40
N GLU A 144 4.31 -18.95 -7.25
CA GLU A 144 5.37 -18.17 -6.61
C GLU A 144 6.53 -19.05 -6.09
N ARG A 145 7.76 -18.55 -6.22
CA ARG A 145 8.99 -19.24 -5.80
C ARG A 145 9.81 -18.43 -4.80
N ASP A 146 9.56 -17.13 -4.70
CA ASP A 146 10.23 -16.27 -3.75
C ASP A 146 9.76 -16.57 -2.32
N ARG A 147 10.72 -16.90 -1.44
CA ARG A 147 10.44 -17.31 -0.06
C ARG A 147 9.80 -16.21 0.77
N TYR A 148 10.15 -14.95 0.51
CA TYR A 148 9.56 -13.82 1.22
C TYR A 148 8.09 -13.66 0.81
N VAL A 149 7.80 -13.71 -0.49
CA VAL A 149 6.43 -13.59 -1.00
C VAL A 149 5.56 -14.75 -0.51
N LEU A 150 6.07 -15.99 -0.57
CA LEU A 150 5.37 -17.16 -0.02
C LEU A 150 5.05 -17.00 1.48
N GLY A 151 5.95 -16.39 2.25
CA GLY A 151 5.72 -16.07 3.66
C GLY A 151 4.60 -15.05 3.87
N GLU A 152 4.50 -14.02 3.02
CA GLU A 152 3.40 -13.05 3.05
C GLU A 152 2.06 -13.68 2.63
N ILE A 153 2.06 -14.49 1.57
CA ILE A 153 0.86 -15.21 1.12
C ILE A 153 0.35 -16.15 2.21
N THR A 154 1.24 -16.92 2.83
CA THR A 154 0.89 -17.86 3.91
C THR A 154 0.30 -17.11 5.10
N TRP A 155 0.96 -16.04 5.55
CA TRP A 155 0.43 -15.19 6.62
C TRP A 155 -0.96 -14.63 6.28
N ALA A 156 -1.16 -14.19 5.03
CA ALA A 156 -2.41 -13.60 4.57
C ALA A 156 -3.55 -14.63 4.53
N LEU A 157 -3.27 -15.90 4.21
CA LEU A 157 -4.23 -17.01 4.24
C LEU A 157 -4.59 -17.47 5.66
N GLU A 158 -3.62 -17.46 6.59
CA GLU A 158 -3.81 -17.94 7.96
C GLU A 158 -4.55 -16.97 8.87
N ASN A 159 -4.38 -15.68 8.61
CA ASN A 159 -5.04 -14.64 9.36
C ASN A 159 -6.27 -14.25 8.55
N THR A 160 -7.47 -14.26 9.13
CA THR A 160 -8.72 -13.87 8.45
C THR A 160 -9.25 -12.56 9.02
N SER A 161 -9.79 -11.64 8.21
CA SER A 161 -10.26 -10.34 8.70
C SER A 161 -11.51 -10.53 9.58
N LYS A 162 -11.78 -9.59 10.49
CA LYS A 162 -12.97 -9.65 11.36
C LYS A 162 -14.30 -9.53 10.59
N SER A 163 -14.28 -9.16 9.30
CA SER A 163 -15.49 -9.14 8.45
C SER A 163 -15.99 -10.55 8.11
N ASP A 164 -15.10 -11.53 7.94
CA ASP A 164 -15.50 -12.92 7.65
C ASP A 164 -16.26 -13.60 8.79
N GLN A 165 -16.06 -13.17 10.04
CA GLN A 165 -16.80 -13.70 11.19
C GLN A 165 -18.25 -13.21 11.26
N ARG A 166 -18.62 -12.15 10.52
CA ARG A 166 -20.00 -11.66 10.44
C ARG A 166 -20.84 -12.40 9.39
N GLY A 167 -20.19 -13.02 8.39
CA GLY A 167 -20.86 -13.81 7.35
C GLY A 167 -21.31 -15.21 7.82
N SER A 168 -20.68 -15.80 8.85
CA SER A 168 -21.02 -17.16 9.30
C SER A 168 -22.04 -17.24 10.44
N ASN A 169 -22.37 -16.13 11.11
CA ASN A 169 -23.30 -16.10 12.26
C ASN A 169 -24.66 -15.43 11.94
N GLY A 170 -24.97 -15.19 10.67
CA GLY A 170 -26.16 -14.47 10.22
C GLY A 170 -27.38 -15.33 9.89
N VAL A 171 -27.64 -16.42 10.62
CA VAL A 171 -28.96 -17.09 10.58
C VAL A 171 -29.36 -17.51 11.99
N HIS A 172 -29.83 -16.55 12.80
CA HIS A 172 -30.81 -16.87 13.83
C HIS A 172 -31.80 -15.72 14.03
N SER A 173 -33.01 -16.02 13.54
CA SER A 173 -34.33 -15.52 13.94
C SER A 173 -34.57 -14.01 13.95
N LEU A 174 -35.39 -13.58 12.98
CA LEU A 174 -36.46 -12.65 13.25
C LEU A 174 -37.20 -13.10 14.52
N GLU A 175 -37.35 -12.21 15.50
CA GLU A 175 -38.62 -12.07 16.20
C GLU A 175 -38.85 -10.58 16.50
N LEU A 176 -39.98 -10.11 15.96
CA LEU A 176 -40.70 -8.92 16.39
C LEU A 176 -40.76 -8.84 17.92
N ARG A 177 -40.66 -7.64 18.48
CA ARG A 177 -41.62 -7.13 19.49
C ARG A 177 -41.40 -5.65 19.83
N ILE A 178 -42.49 -4.92 19.59
CA ILE A 178 -42.97 -3.65 20.18
C ILE A 178 -42.22 -2.38 19.79
#